data_AF-A0AAP5YBF4-F1
#
_entry.id   AF-A0AAP5YBF4-F1
#
_cell.length_a   1.000
_cell.length_b   1.000
_cell.length_c   1.000
_cell.angle_alpha   90.00
_cell.angle_beta   90.00
_cell.angle_gamma   90.00
#
_symmetry.space_group_name_H-M   'P 1'
#
loop_
_entity.id
_entity.type
_entity.pdbx_description
1 polymer ?
#
loop_
_entity_poly.entity_id
_entity_poly.type
_entity_poly.pdbx_seq_one_letter_code
_entity_poly.pdbx_strand_id
1 'polypeptide(L)'
;MWSWLAIGLSGVYSVLGAKQANPTQSLVFKIFTLLLLLVLVLTQGASATYTYWIAGGLIVSMVADTLHSFKTRKLIYFTAYLVAQVCYSKSFWVQLNGEIVWWLLALLLAASIVAFFLLLPQLDSLVFPVVIMGMMLVQLAWAAGEVWLQVPSYANAIGFSGTLVLIYSALAYAIHGYRKPMKHAYLWVSGSYFFAHALIVASIIY
;
A
#
# COMPACT_ATOMS: atom_id res chain seq x y z
N MET A 1 -16.87 -4.84 14.48
CA MET A 1 -17.70 -4.06 13.52
C MET A 1 -17.50 -2.55 13.69
N TRP A 2 -17.60 -1.99 14.90
CA TRP A 2 -17.41 -0.55 15.17
C TRP A 2 -16.02 0.00 14.79
N SER A 3 -14.95 -0.79 14.93
CA SER A 3 -13.59 -0.39 14.56
C SER A 3 -13.41 -0.13 13.06
N TRP A 4 -14.04 -0.95 12.20
CA TRP A 4 -14.02 -0.77 10.75
C TRP A 4 -14.79 0.47 10.31
N LEU A 5 -15.89 0.81 10.98
CA LEU A 5 -16.62 2.07 10.77
C LEU A 5 -15.79 3.29 11.17
N ALA A 6 -15.06 3.21 12.29
CA ALA A 6 -14.16 4.29 12.72
C ALA A 6 -13.01 4.50 11.71
N ILE A 7 -12.42 3.41 11.19
CA ILE A 7 -11.38 3.46 10.15
C ILE A 7 -11.95 4.05 8.85
N GLY A 8 -13.14 3.61 8.43
CA GLY A 8 -13.81 4.11 7.22
C GLY A 8 -14.13 5.61 7.32
N LEU A 9 -14.72 6.05 8.42
CA LEU A 9 -15.06 7.46 8.66
C LEU A 9 -13.79 8.33 8.75
N SER A 10 -12.76 7.86 9.44
CA SER A 10 -11.44 8.52 9.53
C SER A 10 -10.78 8.65 8.15
N GLY A 11 -10.80 7.59 7.34
CA GLY A 11 -10.28 7.57 5.99
C GLY A 11 -11.00 8.56 5.08
N VAL A 12 -12.34 8.60 5.11
CA VAL A 12 -13.16 9.58 4.37
C VAL A 12 -12.86 11.01 4.81
N TYR A 13 -12.71 11.26 6.12
CA TYR A 13 -12.34 12.59 6.63
C TYR A 13 -10.93 13.02 6.24
N SER A 14 -9.95 12.12 6.21
CA SER A 14 -8.58 12.43 5.76
C SER A 14 -8.55 12.92 4.31
N VAL A 15 -9.44 12.34 3.50
CA VAL A 15 -9.60 12.60 2.07
C VAL A 15 -10.41 13.88 1.81
N LEU A 16 -11.44 14.14 2.62
CA LEU A 16 -12.23 15.38 2.56
C LEU A 16 -11.45 16.58 3.13
N GLY A 17 -10.64 16.40 4.18
CA GLY A 17 -9.81 17.44 4.78
C GLY A 17 -8.75 17.99 3.82
N ALA A 18 -8.23 17.16 2.91
CA ALA A 18 -7.32 17.62 1.85
C ALA A 18 -8.01 18.46 0.79
N LYS A 19 -9.32 18.27 0.57
CA LYS A 19 -10.12 19.14 -0.29
C LYS A 19 -10.29 20.54 0.30
N GLN A 20 -10.16 20.71 1.62
CA GLN A 20 -10.38 21.97 2.36
C GLN A 20 -9.09 22.79 2.62
N ALA A 21 -8.02 22.55 1.86
CA ALA A 21 -6.80 23.38 1.84
C ALA A 21 -5.90 23.39 3.10
N ASN A 22 -6.18 22.59 4.13
CA ASN A 22 -5.30 22.44 5.31
C ASN A 22 -4.47 21.14 5.25
N PRO A 23 -3.20 21.20 4.77
CA PRO A 23 -2.36 19.99 4.61
C PRO A 23 -2.05 19.29 5.94
N THR A 24 -2.00 20.04 7.04
CA THR A 24 -1.74 19.51 8.39
C THR A 24 -2.91 18.69 8.92
N GLN A 25 -4.16 19.14 8.73
CA GLN A 25 -5.35 18.39 9.14
C GLN A 25 -5.47 17.08 8.36
N SER A 26 -5.19 17.08 7.04
CA SER A 26 -5.21 15.84 6.27
C SER A 26 -4.17 14.84 6.80
N LEU A 27 -2.94 15.28 7.09
CA LEU A 27 -1.92 14.40 7.67
C LEU A 27 -2.34 13.80 9.01
N VAL A 28 -2.93 14.59 9.92
CA VAL A 28 -3.36 14.10 11.23
C VAL A 28 -4.36 12.96 11.07
N PHE A 29 -5.35 13.13 10.18
CA PHE A 29 -6.32 12.06 9.91
C PHE A 29 -5.73 10.86 9.18
N LYS A 30 -4.73 11.06 8.31
CA LYS A 30 -4.01 9.95 7.68
C LYS A 30 -3.30 9.08 8.71
N ILE A 31 -2.50 9.69 9.58
CA ILE A 31 -1.78 9.01 10.66
C ILE A 31 -2.76 8.35 11.62
N PHE A 32 -3.84 9.05 11.98
CA PHE A 32 -4.88 8.50 12.84
C PHE A 32 -5.53 7.24 12.25
N THR A 33 -5.82 7.23 10.94
CA THR A 33 -6.36 6.05 10.25
C THR A 33 -5.40 4.87 10.29
N LEU A 34 -4.10 5.11 10.02
CA LEU A 34 -3.08 4.08 10.12
C LEU A 34 -2.90 3.59 11.56
N LEU A 35 -3.00 4.48 12.55
CA LEU A 35 -2.87 4.14 13.97
C LEU A 35 -4.03 3.25 14.41
N LEU A 36 -5.26 3.56 13.98
CA LEU A 36 -6.40 2.68 14.21
C LEU A 36 -6.18 1.28 13.61
N LEU A 37 -5.63 1.20 12.40
CA LEU A 37 -5.26 -0.08 11.79
C LEU A 37 -4.18 -0.82 12.60
N LEU A 38 -3.16 -0.11 13.09
CA LEU A 38 -2.11 -0.68 13.94
C LEU A 38 -2.69 -1.24 15.25
N VAL A 39 -3.56 -0.50 15.93
CA VAL A 39 -4.23 -0.97 17.14
C VAL A 39 -5.06 -2.21 16.84
N LEU A 40 -5.71 -2.27 15.68
CA LEU A 40 -6.49 -3.43 15.27
C LEU A 40 -5.59 -4.66 15.07
N VAL A 41 -4.45 -4.50 14.40
CA VAL A 41 -3.43 -5.56 14.24
C VAL A 41 -2.93 -6.06 15.60
N LEU A 42 -2.66 -5.16 16.55
CA LEU A 42 -2.14 -5.53 17.87
C LEU A 42 -3.20 -6.17 18.79
N THR A 43 -4.49 -5.90 18.57
CA THR A 43 -5.58 -6.38 19.45
C THR A 43 -6.27 -7.63 18.92
N GLN A 44 -6.38 -7.79 17.60
CA GLN A 44 -7.08 -8.90 16.96
C GLN A 44 -6.18 -9.75 16.07
N GLY A 45 -4.96 -9.31 15.77
CA GLY A 45 -4.04 -10.10 14.98
C GLY A 45 -3.58 -11.34 15.72
N ALA A 46 -3.46 -12.46 15.00
CA ALA A 46 -2.87 -13.67 15.56
C ALA A 46 -1.44 -13.39 16.06
N SER A 47 -1.05 -14.03 17.17
CA SER A 47 0.32 -13.97 17.72
C SER A 47 1.31 -14.75 16.86
N ALA A 48 1.49 -14.31 15.61
CA ALA A 48 2.31 -14.94 14.61
C ALA A 48 3.33 -13.94 14.04
N THR A 49 4.46 -14.46 13.58
CA THR A 49 5.59 -13.64 13.09
C THR A 49 5.20 -12.67 11.98
N TYR A 50 4.28 -13.06 11.09
CA TYR A 50 3.82 -12.21 9.99
C TYR A 50 3.01 -10.99 10.46
N THR A 51 2.26 -11.10 11.57
CA THR A 51 1.50 -9.98 12.15
C THR A 51 2.40 -8.83 12.58
N TYR A 52 3.55 -9.15 13.19
CA TYR A 52 4.54 -8.14 13.60
C TYR A 52 5.18 -7.42 12.41
N TRP A 53 5.39 -8.11 11.29
CA TRP A 53 5.89 -7.49 10.07
C TRP A 53 4.87 -6.53 9.44
N ILE A 54 3.57 -6.85 9.51
CA ILE A 54 2.50 -5.94 9.05
C ILE A 54 2.37 -4.73 9.97
N ALA A 55 2.47 -4.91 11.29
CA ALA A 55 2.54 -3.82 12.26
C ALA A 55 3.76 -2.92 12.00
N GLY A 56 4.93 -3.52 11.76
CA GLY A 56 6.15 -2.80 11.38
C GLY A 56 5.98 -1.99 10.10
N GLY A 57 5.37 -2.60 9.06
CA GLY A 57 5.05 -1.91 7.81
C GLY A 57 4.12 -0.71 8.02
N LEU A 58 3.10 -0.83 8.87
CA LEU A 58 2.20 0.27 9.23
C LEU A 58 2.94 1.42 9.92
N ILE A 59 3.83 1.12 10.87
CA ILE A 59 4.64 2.14 11.57
C ILE A 59 5.55 2.85 10.58
N VAL A 60 6.23 2.11 9.70
CA VAL A 60 7.11 2.71 8.68
C VAL A 60 6.30 3.55 7.68
N SER A 61 5.10 3.11 7.29
CA SER A 61 4.18 3.90 6.45
C SER A 61 3.77 5.23 7.13
N MET A 62 3.48 5.23 8.43
CA MET A 62 3.22 6.48 9.17
C MET A 62 4.42 7.42 9.14
N VAL A 63 5.62 6.88 9.35
CA VAL A 63 6.86 7.67 9.27
C VAL A 63 7.06 8.21 7.84
N ALA A 64 6.83 7.40 6.82
CA ALA A 64 6.92 7.84 5.42
C ALA A 64 5.94 9.00 5.11
N ASP A 65 4.69 8.88 5.56
CA ASP A 65 3.66 9.92 5.39
C ASP A 65 4.01 11.22 6.15
N THR A 66 4.57 11.13 7.35
CA THR A 66 5.06 12.32 8.08
C THR A 66 6.18 13.01 7.32
N LEU A 67 7.20 12.26 6.90
CA LEU A 67 8.35 12.78 6.15
C LEU A 67 7.91 13.43 4.83
N HIS A 68 6.90 12.85 4.16
CA HIS A 68 6.32 13.37 2.93
C HIS A 68 5.65 14.74 3.16
N SER A 69 4.86 14.88 4.23
CA SER A 69 4.17 16.14 4.53
C SER A 69 5.09 17.26 5.00
N PHE A 70 6.15 16.92 5.74
CA PHE A 70 7.21 17.87 6.10
C PHE A 70 8.07 18.31 4.89
N LYS A 71 7.73 17.88 3.67
CA LYS A 71 8.48 18.16 2.42
C LYS A 71 9.98 17.85 2.58
N THR A 72 10.28 16.80 3.35
CA THR A 72 11.65 16.30 3.50
C THR A 72 12.21 15.92 2.13
N ARG A 73 13.54 15.85 1.97
CA ARG A 73 14.19 15.48 0.71
C ARG A 73 13.50 14.30 0.03
N LYS A 74 13.23 14.43 -1.28
CA LYS A 74 12.47 13.44 -2.07
C LYS A 74 12.92 11.99 -1.89
N LEU A 75 14.24 11.80 -1.74
CA LEU A 75 14.85 10.49 -1.54
C LEU A 75 14.44 9.84 -0.20
N ILE A 76 14.31 10.63 0.88
CA ILE A 76 14.14 10.10 2.24
C ILE A 76 12.74 9.49 2.42
N TYR A 77 11.68 10.24 2.08
CA TYR A 77 10.33 9.67 2.18
C TYR A 77 10.13 8.54 1.16
N PHE A 78 10.76 8.61 -0.03
CA PHE A 78 10.73 7.54 -1.01
C PHE A 78 11.34 6.25 -0.45
N THR A 79 12.52 6.33 0.17
CA THR A 79 13.13 5.17 0.82
C THR A 79 12.28 4.63 1.97
N ALA A 80 11.60 5.50 2.72
CA ALA A 80 10.69 5.05 3.78
C ALA A 80 9.50 4.25 3.23
N TYR A 81 8.89 4.69 2.12
CA TYR A 81 7.83 3.90 1.46
C TYR A 81 8.34 2.55 0.94
N LEU A 82 9.57 2.50 0.40
CA LEU A 82 10.17 1.23 -0.01
C LEU A 82 10.37 0.29 1.18
N VAL A 83 10.89 0.80 2.30
CA VAL A 83 11.07 -0.01 3.52
C VAL A 83 9.72 -0.54 4.02
N ALA A 84 8.65 0.27 3.98
CA ALA A 84 7.31 -0.18 4.35
C ALA A 84 6.83 -1.35 3.48
N GLN A 85 7.03 -1.27 2.16
CA GLN A 85 6.69 -2.35 1.24
C GLN A 85 7.52 -3.61 1.46
N VAL A 86 8.81 -3.47 1.78
CA VAL A 86 9.66 -4.62 2.14
C VAL A 86 9.17 -5.29 3.42
N CYS A 87 8.74 -4.51 4.42
CA CYS A 87 8.13 -5.07 5.64
C CYS A 87 6.85 -5.87 5.32
N TYR A 88 5.96 -5.32 4.49
CA TYR A 88 4.77 -6.07 4.03
C TYR A 88 5.14 -7.28 3.18
N SER A 89 6.14 -7.20 2.32
CA SER A 89 6.55 -8.35 1.50
C SER A 89 7.10 -9.46 2.40
N LYS A 90 7.93 -9.10 3.39
CA LYS A 90 8.44 -10.03 4.40
C LYS A 90 7.32 -10.71 5.18
N SER A 91 6.21 -10.02 5.50
CA SER A 91 5.10 -10.66 6.20
C SER A 91 4.47 -11.80 5.41
N PHE A 92 4.35 -11.66 4.10
CA PHE A 92 3.83 -12.73 3.23
C PHE A 92 4.88 -13.82 2.97
N TRP A 93 6.14 -13.44 2.78
CA TRP A 93 7.23 -14.41 2.58
C TRP A 93 7.42 -15.40 3.73
N VAL A 94 7.24 -14.95 4.98
CA VAL A 94 7.36 -15.82 6.15
C VAL A 94 6.24 -16.86 6.23
N GLN A 95 5.14 -16.67 5.51
CA GLN A 95 4.02 -17.62 5.47
C GLN A 95 4.19 -18.70 4.40
N LEU A 96 5.12 -18.52 3.45
CA LEU A 96 5.35 -19.45 2.35
C LEU A 96 6.14 -20.67 2.83
N ASN A 97 5.60 -21.86 2.59
CA ASN A 97 6.23 -23.14 2.92
C ASN A 97 5.94 -24.17 1.82
N GLY A 98 6.45 -23.91 0.61
CA GLY A 98 6.18 -24.78 -0.52
C GLY A 98 6.84 -24.33 -1.82
N GLU A 99 6.46 -24.98 -2.91
CA GLU A 99 6.92 -24.65 -4.26
C GLU A 99 6.39 -23.29 -4.71
N ILE A 100 7.22 -22.61 -5.49
CA ILE A 100 6.97 -21.25 -5.98
C ILE A 100 6.38 -21.29 -7.38
N VAL A 101 5.31 -20.53 -7.60
CA VAL A 101 4.54 -20.53 -8.83
C VAL A 101 4.98 -19.40 -9.77
N TRP A 102 5.85 -19.75 -10.72
CA TRP A 102 6.46 -18.77 -11.63
C TRP A 102 5.50 -18.08 -12.62
N TRP A 103 4.34 -18.68 -12.93
CA TRP A 103 3.41 -18.08 -13.89
C TRP A 103 2.75 -16.81 -13.34
N LEU A 104 2.51 -16.74 -12.03
CA LEU A 104 1.92 -15.55 -11.40
C LEU A 104 2.90 -14.38 -11.46
N LEU A 105 4.18 -14.63 -11.16
CA LEU A 105 5.23 -13.64 -11.30
C LEU A 105 5.34 -13.15 -12.74
N ALA A 106 5.32 -14.06 -13.72
CA ALA A 106 5.37 -13.70 -15.14
C ALA A 106 4.19 -12.80 -15.55
N LEU A 107 2.98 -13.11 -15.07
CA LEU A 107 1.79 -12.31 -15.34
C LEU A 107 1.86 -10.90 -14.70
N LEU A 108 2.31 -10.81 -13.45
CA LEU A 108 2.48 -9.53 -12.75
C LEU A 108 3.58 -8.67 -13.40
N LEU A 109 4.68 -9.28 -13.83
CA LEU A 109 5.74 -8.61 -14.57
C LEU A 109 5.24 -8.11 -15.93
N ALA A 110 4.51 -8.92 -16.69
CA ALA A 110 3.94 -8.52 -17.97
C ALA A 110 2.99 -7.32 -17.81
N ALA A 111 2.07 -7.38 -16.83
CA ALA A 111 1.17 -6.27 -16.53
C ALA A 111 1.94 -4.98 -16.14
N SER A 112 3.02 -5.13 -15.38
CA SER A 112 3.84 -3.99 -14.93
C SER A 112 4.66 -3.39 -16.06
N ILE A 113 5.19 -4.20 -16.97
CA ILE A 113 5.87 -3.73 -18.18
C ILE A 113 4.89 -2.94 -19.06
N VAL A 114 3.68 -3.45 -19.28
CA VAL A 114 2.63 -2.73 -20.03
C VAL A 114 2.30 -1.39 -19.36
N ALA A 115 2.08 -1.39 -18.04
CA ALA A 115 1.81 -0.18 -17.29
C ALA A 115 2.99 0.83 -17.37
N PHE A 116 4.22 0.32 -17.32
CA PHE A 116 5.43 1.13 -17.47
C PHE A 116 5.54 1.76 -18.86
N PHE A 117 5.31 1.01 -19.94
CA PHE A 117 5.32 1.56 -21.29
C PHE A 117 4.25 2.64 -21.52
N LEU A 118 3.07 2.49 -20.92
CA LEU A 118 2.01 3.50 -20.97
C LEU A 118 2.39 4.80 -20.23
N LEU A 119 3.25 4.69 -19.21
CA LEU A 119 3.77 5.81 -18.43
C LEU A 119 5.09 6.39 -18.98
N LEU A 120 5.84 5.62 -19.77
CA LEU A 120 7.12 5.99 -20.36
C LEU A 120 7.10 7.37 -21.05
N PRO A 121 6.12 7.71 -21.92
CA PRO A 121 6.08 9.03 -22.57
C PRO A 121 5.82 10.20 -21.60
N GLN A 122 5.56 9.92 -20.32
CA GLN A 122 5.22 10.91 -19.30
C GLN A 122 6.29 11.00 -18.20
N LEU A 123 7.25 10.07 -18.18
CA LEU A 123 8.28 9.97 -17.15
C LEU A 123 9.63 10.45 -17.72
N ASP A 124 9.78 11.74 -18.04
CA ASP A 124 11.01 12.24 -18.69
C ASP A 124 12.26 12.19 -17.79
N SER A 125 12.11 12.40 -16.47
CA SER A 125 13.26 12.52 -15.54
C SER A 125 13.19 11.59 -14.31
N LEU A 126 12.02 11.02 -14.01
CA LEU A 126 11.77 10.25 -12.78
C LEU A 126 11.42 8.79 -13.06
N VAL A 127 11.88 8.24 -14.19
CA VAL A 127 11.75 6.82 -14.55
C VAL A 127 12.28 5.92 -13.43
N PHE A 128 13.45 6.24 -12.89
CA PHE A 128 14.16 5.37 -11.96
C PHE A 128 13.39 5.14 -10.63
N PRO A 129 12.89 6.19 -9.93
CA PRO A 129 12.02 5.99 -8.77
C PRO A 129 10.76 5.18 -9.08
N VAL A 130 10.13 5.40 -10.23
CA VAL A 130 8.89 4.69 -10.60
C VAL A 130 9.14 3.21 -10.86
N VAL A 131 10.23 2.87 -11.56
CA VAL A 131 10.62 1.48 -11.80
C VAL A 131 10.92 0.75 -10.50
N ILE A 132 11.70 1.35 -9.59
CA ILE A 132 12.03 0.74 -8.30
C ILE A 132 10.75 0.48 -7.48
N MET A 133 9.87 1.47 -7.39
CA MET A 133 8.60 1.33 -6.67
C MET A 133 7.72 0.25 -7.31
N GLY A 134 7.64 0.22 -8.64
CA GLY A 134 6.89 -0.79 -9.39
C GLY A 134 7.41 -2.20 -9.12
N MET A 135 8.73 -2.40 -9.15
CA MET A 135 9.33 -3.71 -8.85
C MET A 135 9.02 -4.18 -7.43
N MET A 136 9.10 -3.29 -6.43
CA MET A 136 8.77 -3.63 -5.04
C MET A 136 7.29 -3.99 -4.87
N LEU A 137 6.40 -3.28 -5.56
CA LEU A 137 4.97 -3.58 -5.54
C LEU A 137 4.64 -4.91 -6.21
N VAL A 138 5.30 -5.22 -7.34
CA VAL A 138 5.18 -6.53 -8.01
C VAL A 138 5.67 -7.64 -7.09
N GLN A 139 6.82 -7.46 -6.44
CA GLN A 139 7.34 -8.43 -5.48
C GLN A 139 6.38 -8.64 -4.31
N LEU A 140 5.79 -7.57 -3.78
CA LEU A 140 4.78 -7.65 -2.72
C LEU A 140 3.53 -8.41 -3.17
N ALA A 141 2.98 -8.07 -4.34
CA ALA A 141 1.79 -8.73 -4.87
C ALA A 141 2.05 -10.19 -5.23
N TRP A 142 3.25 -10.50 -5.73
CA TRP A 142 3.68 -11.87 -5.96
C TRP A 142 3.73 -12.66 -4.65
N ALA A 143 4.41 -12.15 -3.62
CA ALA A 143 4.47 -12.81 -2.32
C ALA A 143 3.08 -13.07 -1.73
N ALA A 144 2.17 -12.10 -1.78
CA ALA A 144 0.80 -12.26 -1.30
C ALA A 144 -0.01 -13.26 -2.15
N GLY A 145 0.19 -13.26 -3.46
CA GLY A 145 -0.49 -14.19 -4.36
C GLY A 145 0.03 -15.62 -4.24
N GLU A 146 1.32 -15.83 -4.00
CA GLU A 146 1.89 -17.15 -3.66
C GLU A 146 1.25 -17.70 -2.37
N VAL A 147 1.09 -16.87 -1.33
CA VAL A 147 0.44 -17.28 -0.08
C VAL A 147 -1.01 -17.73 -0.35
N TRP A 148 -1.72 -17.02 -1.22
CA TRP A 148 -3.07 -17.38 -1.62
C TRP A 148 -3.14 -18.67 -2.46
N LEU A 149 -2.16 -18.89 -3.35
CA LEU A 149 -2.10 -20.11 -4.16
C LEU A 149 -1.74 -21.35 -3.32
N GLN A 150 -0.84 -21.21 -2.34
CA GLN A 150 -0.45 -22.30 -1.45
C GLN A 150 -1.54 -22.63 -0.43
N VAL A 151 -2.18 -21.60 0.14
CA VAL A 151 -3.28 -21.76 1.11
C VAL A 151 -4.47 -20.92 0.62
N PRO A 152 -5.37 -21.52 -0.20
CA PRO A 152 -6.55 -20.83 -0.71
C PRO A 152 -7.57 -20.59 0.41
N SER A 153 -7.48 -19.43 1.04
CA SER A 153 -8.41 -18.96 2.08
C SER A 153 -8.98 -17.59 1.71
N TYR A 154 -10.16 -17.28 2.25
CA TYR A 154 -10.77 -15.95 2.09
C TYR A 154 -9.85 -14.85 2.64
N ALA A 155 -9.19 -15.11 3.77
CA ALA A 155 -8.16 -14.28 4.37
C ALA A 155 -7.07 -13.88 3.36
N ASN A 156 -6.43 -14.89 2.74
CA ASN A 156 -5.32 -14.69 1.83
C ASN A 156 -5.76 -14.04 0.51
N ALA A 157 -6.97 -14.33 0.04
CA ALA A 157 -7.55 -13.65 -1.12
C ALA A 157 -7.75 -12.15 -0.86
N ILE A 158 -8.23 -11.79 0.33
CA ILE A 158 -8.38 -10.39 0.76
C ILE A 158 -7.00 -9.71 0.81
N GLY A 159 -5.98 -10.38 1.36
CA GLY A 159 -4.61 -9.86 1.43
C GLY A 159 -4.02 -9.59 0.04
N PHE A 160 -4.15 -10.55 -0.87
CA PHE A 160 -3.73 -10.40 -2.26
C PHE A 160 -4.47 -9.26 -2.95
N SER A 161 -5.79 -9.18 -2.82
CA SER A 161 -6.58 -8.08 -3.37
C SER A 161 -6.12 -6.71 -2.83
N GLY A 162 -5.74 -6.63 -1.55
CA GLY A 162 -5.16 -5.44 -0.94
C GLY A 162 -3.88 -5.00 -1.62
N THR A 163 -2.97 -5.93 -1.94
CA THR A 163 -1.74 -5.61 -2.68
C THR A 163 -2.00 -5.12 -4.12
N LEU A 164 -3.01 -5.67 -4.80
CA LEU A 164 -3.43 -5.20 -6.13
C LEU A 164 -4.02 -3.78 -6.08
N VAL A 165 -4.84 -3.48 -5.07
CA VAL A 165 -5.34 -2.12 -4.83
C VAL A 165 -4.18 -1.17 -4.54
N LEU A 166 -3.14 -1.63 -3.84
CA LEU A 166 -1.95 -0.83 -3.54
C LEU A 166 -1.15 -0.53 -4.83
N ILE A 167 -1.00 -1.51 -5.74
CA ILE A 167 -0.46 -1.28 -7.10
C ILE A 167 -1.28 -0.24 -7.85
N TYR A 168 -2.61 -0.39 -7.84
CA TYR A 168 -3.50 0.56 -8.52
C TYR A 168 -3.37 1.98 -7.95
N SER A 169 -3.29 2.11 -6.62
CA SER A 169 -3.08 3.40 -5.94
C SER A 169 -1.76 4.06 -6.36
N ALA A 170 -0.68 3.29 -6.40
CA ALA A 170 0.63 3.78 -6.85
C ALA A 170 0.63 4.18 -8.33
N LEU A 171 -0.06 3.41 -9.18
CA LEU A 171 -0.22 3.74 -10.59
C LEU A 171 -1.03 5.03 -10.77
N ALA A 172 -2.13 5.18 -10.03
CA ALA A 172 -2.95 6.38 -10.03
C ALA A 172 -2.15 7.60 -9.53
N TYR A 173 -1.28 7.43 -8.53
CA TYR A 173 -0.38 8.47 -8.05
C TYR A 173 0.63 8.89 -9.11
N ALA A 174 1.24 7.94 -9.83
CA ALA A 174 2.13 8.23 -10.94
C ALA A 174 1.39 8.99 -12.06
N ILE A 175 0.21 8.52 -12.48
CA ILE A 175 -0.59 9.19 -13.51
C ILE A 175 -0.97 10.62 -13.09
N HIS A 176 -1.37 10.81 -11.82
CA HIS A 176 -1.76 12.14 -11.32
C HIS A 176 -0.60 13.11 -11.20
N GLY A 177 0.53 12.64 -10.67
CA GLY A 177 1.74 13.44 -10.49
C GLY A 177 2.38 13.87 -11.81
N TYR A 178 2.21 13.08 -12.88
CA TYR A 178 2.97 13.27 -14.13
C TYR A 178 2.12 13.62 -15.38
N ARG A 179 0.81 13.31 -15.45
CA ARG A 179 0.00 13.53 -16.67
C ARG A 179 -0.79 14.83 -16.66
N LYS A 180 -1.69 15.03 -15.69
CA LYS A 180 -2.54 16.22 -15.50
C LYS A 180 -3.06 16.23 -14.06
N PRO A 181 -3.14 17.40 -13.38
CA PRO A 181 -3.75 17.50 -12.07
C PRO A 181 -5.27 17.24 -12.19
N MET A 182 -5.68 15.99 -12.01
CA MET A 182 -7.08 15.61 -11.88
C MET A 182 -7.65 16.23 -10.59
N LYS A 183 -8.77 16.96 -10.70
CA LYS A 183 -9.44 17.67 -9.59
C LYS A 183 -9.84 16.78 -8.39
N HIS A 184 -9.90 15.46 -8.57
CA HIS A 184 -10.28 14.48 -7.53
C HIS A 184 -9.28 13.34 -7.34
N ALA A 185 -8.09 13.40 -7.93
CA ALA A 185 -7.14 12.29 -7.81
C ALA A 185 -6.60 12.09 -6.40
N TYR A 186 -6.54 13.13 -5.56
CA TYR A 186 -6.20 12.93 -4.16
C TYR A 186 -7.17 11.97 -3.45
N LEU A 187 -8.46 12.04 -3.82
CA LEU A 187 -9.53 11.18 -3.29
C LEU A 187 -9.33 9.73 -3.73
N TRP A 188 -9.05 9.52 -5.01
CA TRP A 188 -8.82 8.20 -5.57
C TRP A 188 -7.52 7.56 -5.09
N VAL A 189 -6.42 8.32 -5.06
CA VAL A 189 -5.11 7.83 -4.62
C VAL A 189 -5.10 7.56 -3.13
N SER A 190 -5.45 8.54 -2.29
CA SER A 190 -5.42 8.34 -0.83
C SER A 190 -6.51 7.35 -0.39
N GLY A 191 -7.69 7.36 -1.03
CA GLY A 191 -8.76 6.41 -0.74
C GLY A 191 -8.36 4.96 -1.05
N SER A 192 -7.80 4.70 -2.24
CA SER A 192 -7.30 3.37 -2.60
C SER A 192 -6.13 2.94 -1.72
N TYR A 193 -5.25 3.88 -1.30
CA TYR A 193 -4.17 3.58 -0.38
C TYR A 193 -4.66 3.10 0.99
N PHE A 194 -5.62 3.81 1.60
CA PHE A 194 -6.22 3.37 2.86
C PHE A 194 -6.99 2.08 2.72
N PHE A 195 -7.71 1.92 1.61
CA PHE A 195 -8.44 0.69 1.32
C PHE A 195 -7.49 -0.51 1.17
N ALA A 196 -6.34 -0.33 0.53
CA ALA A 196 -5.31 -1.36 0.45
C ALA A 196 -4.77 -1.76 1.83
N HIS A 197 -4.44 -0.79 2.68
CA HIS A 197 -3.95 -1.08 4.04
C HIS A 197 -5.03 -1.76 4.89
N ALA A 198 -6.29 -1.33 4.74
CA ALA A 198 -7.43 -1.97 5.38
C ALA A 198 -7.59 -3.44 4.94
N LEU A 199 -7.44 -3.74 3.64
CA LEU A 199 -7.50 -5.12 3.13
C LEU A 199 -6.33 -5.98 3.64
N ILE A 200 -5.10 -5.45 3.65
CA ILE A 200 -3.93 -6.17 4.17
C ILE A 200 -4.07 -6.46 5.68
N VAL A 201 -4.68 -5.56 6.43
CA VAL A 201 -4.97 -5.80 7.85
C VAL A 201 -6.14 -6.78 8.02
N ALA A 202 -7.17 -6.66 7.19
CA ALA A 202 -8.32 -7.57 7.19
C ALA A 202 -7.91 -9.04 6.97
N SER A 203 -6.90 -9.30 6.13
CA SER A 203 -6.43 -10.66 5.85
C SER A 203 -5.79 -11.39 7.02
N ILE A 204 -5.49 -10.70 8.13
CA ILE A 204 -4.97 -11.32 9.36
C ILE A 204 -6.12 -11.65 10.32
N ILE A 205 -7.21 -10.89 10.23
CA ILE A 205 -8.29 -10.87 11.23
C ILE A 205 -9.39 -11.87 10.87
N TYR A 206 -9.65 -12.03 9.57
CA TYR A 206 -10.66 -12.92 8.98
C TYR A 206 -9.96 -14.04 8.23
#